data_AF-A0A8J4LWE5-F1
#
_entry.id   AF-A0A8J4LWE5-F1
#
_cell.length_a   1.000
_cell.length_b   1.000
_cell.length_c   1.000
_cell.angle_alpha   90.00
_cell.angle_beta   90.00
_cell.angle_gamma   90.00
#
_symmetry.space_group_name_H-M   'P 1'
#
loop_
_entity.id
_entity.type
_entity.pdbx_description
1 polymer ?
#
loop_
_entity_poly.entity_id
_entity_poly.type
_entity_poly.pdbx_seq_one_letter_code
_entity_poly.pdbx_strand_id
1 'polypeptide(L)'
;MLEEYYEALTTAEAHAQLHDKLAGTVAAALKKARGKVRAFEQQLKDSGRSQELQRLADLITANLYRIPAGSATTVVEDWETGQPLTLELDPTKPPVATAEALYRKARKLRRAVDAVQPLLDEARAEVAYLEDVEVGLAGLKRWTGDAADAVALREVQDELVAGKYMKPPPDAALAQKTAARALKAAARAASKGGGGSKKGTRGAAATATAAVAVDGGQNVTSARRYISPGGFTVLVGRNNKQNDVLSTQVAKDDDLWFHVRGMPGSHTLLRVSRGGLEPTDVDVQFAADLAAFFSRARDSLKVDVIVSRGAWVRKPRGAKPGAVMVTKELRNVVGRPGYSAAASTVAGSEG
;
A
#
# COMPACT_ATOMS: atom_id res chain seq x y z
N MET A 1 -15.96 -36.34 -16.08
CA MET A 1 -14.83 -36.44 -17.02
C MET A 1 -14.85 -35.35 -18.10
N LEU A 2 -15.76 -35.37 -19.10
CA LEU A 2 -15.81 -34.30 -20.12
C LEU A 2 -16.41 -32.99 -19.57
N GLU A 3 -17.54 -33.06 -18.85
CA GLU A 3 -18.17 -31.88 -18.24
C GLU A 3 -17.24 -31.16 -17.25
N GLU A 4 -16.61 -31.89 -16.33
CA GLU A 4 -15.62 -31.34 -15.38
C GLU A 4 -14.40 -30.71 -16.08
N TYR A 5 -13.95 -31.29 -17.20
CA TYR A 5 -12.84 -30.74 -17.98
C TYR A 5 -13.24 -29.42 -18.66
N TYR A 6 -14.43 -29.34 -19.25
CA TYR A 6 -14.94 -28.10 -19.85
C TYR A 6 -15.28 -27.03 -18.79
N GLU A 7 -15.77 -27.42 -17.61
CA GLU A 7 -15.98 -26.50 -16.49
C GLU A 7 -14.65 -25.92 -15.97
N ALA A 8 -13.61 -26.75 -15.85
CA ALA A 8 -12.28 -26.29 -15.46
C ALA A 8 -11.67 -25.36 -16.52
N LEU A 9 -11.83 -25.69 -17.81
CA LEU A 9 -11.34 -24.87 -18.91
C LEU A 9 -12.03 -23.50 -18.97
N THR A 10 -13.37 -23.49 -18.89
CA THR A 10 -14.16 -22.25 -18.89
C THR A 10 -13.86 -21.37 -17.68
N THR A 11 -13.62 -21.97 -16.50
CA THR A 11 -13.20 -21.24 -15.30
C THR A 11 -11.82 -20.62 -15.47
N ALA A 12 -10.86 -21.35 -16.04
CA ALA A 12 -9.52 -20.86 -16.32
C ALA A 12 -9.53 -19.70 -17.33
N GLU A 13 -10.33 -19.81 -18.39
CA GLU A 13 -10.51 -18.75 -19.39
C GLU A 13 -11.17 -17.51 -18.78
N ALA A 14 -12.23 -17.68 -17.99
CA ALA A 14 -12.90 -16.58 -17.29
C ALA A 14 -11.96 -15.88 -16.30
N HIS A 15 -11.12 -16.65 -15.59
CA HIS A 15 -10.09 -16.13 -14.70
C HIS A 15 -9.06 -15.29 -15.47
N ALA A 16 -8.54 -15.80 -16.58
CA ALA A 16 -7.59 -15.09 -17.42
C ALA A 16 -8.18 -13.80 -18.00
N GLN A 17 -9.40 -13.85 -18.54
CA GLN A 17 -10.09 -12.67 -19.09
C GLN A 17 -10.34 -11.60 -18.02
N LEU A 18 -10.76 -12.00 -16.81
CA LEU A 18 -10.96 -11.07 -15.71
C LEU A 18 -9.61 -10.48 -15.27
N HIS A 19 -8.57 -11.30 -15.13
CA HIS A 19 -7.22 -10.85 -14.80
C HIS A 19 -6.72 -9.79 -15.79
N ASP A 20 -6.73 -10.09 -17.09
CA ASP A 20 -6.23 -9.19 -18.13
C ASP A 20 -6.97 -7.85 -18.12
N LYS A 21 -8.29 -7.88 -17.89
CA LYS A 21 -9.12 -6.67 -17.78
C LYS A 21 -8.73 -5.83 -16.56
N LEU A 22 -8.51 -6.46 -15.41
CA LEU A 22 -8.10 -5.77 -14.18
C LEU A 22 -6.68 -5.22 -14.34
N ALA A 23 -5.75 -6.02 -14.85
CA ALA A 23 -4.37 -5.63 -15.11
C ALA A 23 -4.29 -4.43 -16.07
N GLY A 24 -5.04 -4.44 -17.18
CA GLY A 24 -5.10 -3.31 -18.10
C GLY A 24 -5.65 -2.03 -17.45
N THR A 25 -6.65 -2.16 -16.57
CA THR A 25 -7.23 -1.02 -15.82
C THR A 25 -6.22 -0.43 -14.85
N VAL A 26 -5.53 -1.27 -14.08
CA VAL A 26 -4.49 -0.85 -13.12
C VAL A 26 -3.31 -0.22 -13.86
N ALA A 27 -2.85 -0.80 -14.96
CA ALA A 27 -1.75 -0.25 -15.77
C ALA A 27 -2.08 1.16 -16.30
N ALA A 28 -3.31 1.38 -16.77
CA ALA A 28 -3.77 2.69 -17.22
C ALA A 28 -3.82 3.71 -16.06
N ALA A 29 -4.33 3.29 -14.90
CA ALA A 29 -4.36 4.11 -13.68
C ALA A 29 -2.94 4.48 -13.20
N LEU A 30 -2.03 3.50 -13.15
CA LEU A 30 -0.63 3.68 -12.81
C LEU A 30 0.07 4.66 -13.74
N LYS A 31 -0.12 4.51 -15.06
CA LYS A 31 0.45 5.43 -16.06
C LYS A 31 0.03 6.87 -15.79
N LYS A 32 -1.25 7.09 -15.47
CA LYS A 32 -1.80 8.42 -15.14
C LYS A 32 -1.24 8.95 -13.82
N ALA A 33 -1.21 8.13 -12.76
CA ALA A 33 -0.70 8.51 -11.45
C ALA A 33 0.80 8.86 -11.49
N ARG A 34 1.63 8.02 -12.14
CA ARG A 34 3.05 8.30 -12.38
C ARG A 34 3.26 9.57 -13.21
N GLY A 35 2.36 9.86 -14.16
CA GLY A 35 2.36 11.11 -14.91
C GLY A 35 2.15 12.34 -14.01
N LYS A 36 1.20 12.29 -13.07
CA LYS A 36 0.98 13.36 -12.08
C LYS A 36 2.20 13.56 -11.17
N VAL A 37 2.77 12.48 -10.65
CA VAL A 37 3.99 12.52 -9.83
C VAL A 37 5.11 13.25 -10.56
N ARG A 38 5.40 12.86 -11.81
CA ARG A 38 6.42 13.54 -12.62
C ARG A 38 6.14 15.02 -12.83
N ALA A 39 4.88 15.40 -13.04
CA ALA A 39 4.51 16.81 -13.22
C ALA A 39 4.74 17.63 -11.94
N PHE A 40 4.33 17.11 -10.78
CA PHE A 40 4.57 17.79 -9.49
C PHE A 40 6.05 17.83 -9.11
N GLU A 41 6.80 16.76 -9.37
CA GLU A 41 8.25 16.73 -9.17
C GLU A 41 8.96 17.78 -10.04
N GLN A 42 8.53 17.94 -11.30
CA GLN A 42 9.07 19.00 -12.16
C GLN A 42 8.75 20.39 -11.62
N GLN A 43 7.52 20.62 -11.17
CA GLN A 43 7.11 21.89 -10.55
C GLN A 43 7.89 22.21 -9.26
N LEU A 44 8.25 21.19 -8.48
CA LEU A 44 9.07 21.37 -7.28
C LEU A 44 10.56 21.57 -7.59
N LYS A 45 11.11 20.94 -8.64
CA LYS A 45 12.48 21.21 -9.10
C LYS A 45 12.66 22.68 -9.45
N ASP A 46 11.70 23.26 -10.16
CA ASP A 46 11.70 24.69 -10.50
C ASP A 46 11.64 25.60 -9.25
N SER A 47 11.12 25.06 -8.13
CA SER A 47 11.00 25.74 -6.85
C SER A 47 12.22 25.56 -5.93
N GLY A 48 13.19 24.70 -6.28
CA GLY A 48 14.47 24.54 -5.55
C GLY A 48 15.29 25.82 -5.46
N ARG A 49 15.11 26.73 -6.43
CA ARG A 49 15.62 28.11 -6.40
C ARG A 49 15.17 28.91 -5.16
N SER A 50 14.10 28.50 -4.47
CA SER A 50 13.65 29.20 -3.26
C SER A 50 14.69 29.20 -2.15
N GLN A 51 15.37 28.06 -1.93
CA GLN A 51 16.38 27.93 -0.87
C GLN A 51 17.62 28.74 -1.23
N GLU A 52 18.06 28.67 -2.49
CA GLU A 52 19.16 29.48 -3.01
C GLU A 52 18.87 30.99 -2.86
N LEU A 53 17.68 31.46 -3.24
CA LEU A 53 17.30 32.86 -3.12
C LEU A 53 17.24 33.33 -1.66
N GLN A 54 16.82 32.46 -0.75
CA GLN A 54 16.81 32.77 0.68
C GLN A 54 18.23 32.85 1.23
N ARG A 55 19.10 31.89 0.90
CA ARG A 55 20.53 31.89 1.25
C ARG A 55 21.24 33.14 0.76
N LEU A 56 20.99 33.55 -0.49
CA LEU A 56 21.54 34.79 -1.05
C LEU A 56 21.06 36.02 -0.27
N ALA A 57 19.78 36.07 0.09
CA ALA A 57 19.23 37.16 0.90
C ALA A 57 19.84 37.20 2.31
N ASP A 58 20.03 36.04 2.95
CA ASP A 58 20.66 35.90 4.26
C ASP A 58 22.13 36.35 4.21
N LEU A 59 22.89 35.97 3.18
CA LEU A 59 24.28 36.38 2.98
C LEU A 59 24.42 37.89 2.76
N ILE A 60 23.52 38.51 1.97
CA ILE A 60 23.49 39.97 1.80
C ILE A 60 23.20 40.64 3.14
N THR A 61 22.19 40.15 3.86
CA THR A 61 21.76 40.71 5.15
C THR A 61 22.85 40.62 6.20
N ALA A 62 23.54 39.47 6.30
CA ALA A 62 24.65 39.26 7.23
C ALA A 62 25.87 40.13 6.93
N ASN A 63 26.08 40.50 5.66
CA ASN A 63 27.24 41.30 5.21
C ASN A 63 26.87 42.76 4.89
N LEU A 64 25.70 43.25 5.32
CA LEU A 64 25.23 44.61 5.02
C LEU A 64 26.27 45.71 5.31
N TYR A 65 27.05 45.56 6.38
CA TYR A 65 28.09 46.52 6.79
C TYR A 65 29.32 46.55 5.87
N ARG A 66 29.51 45.54 5.01
CA ARG A 66 30.66 45.41 4.08
C ARG A 66 30.31 45.76 2.64
N ILE A 67 29.04 45.99 2.32
CA ILE A 67 28.54 46.19 0.95
C ILE A 67 28.30 47.69 0.73
N PRO A 68 29.14 48.40 -0.05
CA PRO A 68 28.92 49.80 -0.37
C PRO A 68 27.64 49.99 -1.19
N ALA A 69 26.91 51.09 -0.97
CA ALA A 69 25.79 51.43 -1.82
C ALA A 69 26.29 51.68 -3.27
N GLY A 70 25.63 51.06 -4.25
CA GLY A 70 26.02 51.18 -5.67
C GLY A 70 27.01 50.13 -6.19
N SER A 71 27.45 49.17 -5.37
CA SER A 71 28.30 48.06 -5.84
C SER A 71 27.51 47.09 -6.73
N ALA A 72 28.07 46.72 -7.89
CA ALA A 72 27.49 45.74 -8.80
C ALA A 72 27.80 44.28 -8.40
N THR A 73 28.92 44.06 -7.71
CA THR A 73 29.30 42.76 -7.16
C THR A 73 29.93 42.92 -5.78
N THR A 74 29.84 41.88 -4.96
CA THR A 74 30.56 41.81 -3.68
C THR A 74 30.96 40.36 -3.39
N VAL A 75 32.14 40.18 -2.80
CA VAL A 75 32.61 38.85 -2.39
C VAL A 75 32.31 38.69 -0.90
N VAL A 76 31.52 37.68 -0.57
CA VAL A 76 31.19 37.32 0.81
C VAL A 76 31.66 35.91 1.08
N GLU A 77 31.95 35.61 2.34
CA GLU A 77 32.22 34.24 2.75
C GLU A 77 30.89 33.50 2.91
N ASP A 78 30.77 32.37 2.24
CA ASP A 78 29.62 31.50 2.38
C ASP A 78 29.82 30.60 3.61
N TRP A 79 29.17 30.96 4.71
CA TRP A 79 29.16 30.22 5.97
C TRP A 79 28.78 28.73 5.89
N GLU A 80 28.12 28.26 4.83
CA GLU A 80 27.84 26.82 4.65
C GLU A 80 29.03 26.06 4.03
N THR A 81 29.81 26.70 3.15
CA THR A 81 30.89 26.04 2.40
C THR A 81 32.28 26.49 2.84
N GLY A 82 32.38 27.60 3.58
CA GLY A 82 33.63 28.30 3.90
C GLY A 82 34.33 28.92 2.68
N GLN A 83 33.69 28.92 1.51
CA GLN A 83 34.30 29.44 0.28
C GLN A 83 33.83 30.86 -0.04
N PRO A 84 34.68 31.68 -0.69
CA PRO A 84 34.26 32.99 -1.17
C PRO A 84 33.21 32.84 -2.27
N LEU A 85 32.05 33.48 -2.08
CA LEU A 85 30.95 33.55 -3.03
C LEU A 85 30.81 34.99 -3.54
N THR A 86 30.79 35.15 -4.86
CA THR A 86 30.50 36.43 -5.51
C THR A 86 28.99 36.63 -5.61
N LEU A 87 28.47 37.66 -4.96
CA LEU A 87 27.07 38.07 -5.05
C LEU A 87 26.92 39.16 -6.12
N GLU A 88 25.99 38.97 -7.05
CA GLU A 88 25.58 40.01 -7.99
C GLU A 88 24.50 40.90 -7.39
N LEU A 89 24.72 42.22 -7.45
CA LEU A 89 23.87 43.24 -6.86
C LEU A 89 23.47 44.25 -7.94
N ASP A 90 22.25 44.78 -7.83
CA ASP A 90 21.81 45.87 -8.70
C ASP A 90 22.35 47.20 -8.14
N PRO A 91 23.23 47.92 -8.84
CA PRO A 91 23.84 49.16 -8.35
C PRO A 91 22.82 50.29 -8.19
N THR A 92 21.63 50.17 -8.78
CA THR A 92 20.56 51.17 -8.64
C THR A 92 19.74 51.00 -7.35
N LYS A 93 19.90 49.88 -6.63
CA LYS A 93 19.13 49.56 -5.42
C LYS A 93 20.03 49.45 -4.19
N PRO A 94 19.57 49.92 -3.02
CA PRO A 94 20.30 49.68 -1.78
C PRO A 94 20.35 48.17 -1.47
N PRO A 95 21.45 47.65 -0.88
CA PRO A 95 21.62 46.22 -0.58
C PRO A 95 20.45 45.61 0.22
N VAL A 96 19.89 46.36 1.17
CA VAL A 96 18.71 45.96 1.95
C VAL A 96 17.50 45.69 1.04
N ALA A 97 17.23 46.56 0.07
CA ALA A 97 16.11 46.39 -0.86
C ALA A 97 16.32 45.19 -1.80
N THR A 98 17.58 44.90 -2.16
CA THR A 98 17.94 43.68 -2.91
C THR A 98 17.65 42.43 -2.08
N ALA A 99 18.05 42.39 -0.82
CA ALA A 99 17.74 41.28 0.10
C ALA A 99 16.22 41.10 0.27
N GLU A 100 15.45 42.18 0.50
CA GLU A 100 13.99 42.13 0.59
C GLU A 100 13.32 41.61 -0.69
N ALA A 101 13.84 42.00 -1.86
CA ALA A 101 13.33 41.48 -3.14
C ALA A 101 13.59 39.98 -3.28
N LEU A 102 14.77 39.50 -2.88
CA LEU A 102 15.11 38.08 -2.85
C LEU A 102 14.23 37.31 -1.85
N TYR A 103 14.03 37.82 -0.63
CA TYR A 103 13.10 37.23 0.34
C TYR A 103 11.67 37.15 -0.17
N ARG A 104 11.17 38.19 -0.86
CA ARG A 104 9.83 38.17 -1.48
C ARG A 104 9.72 37.09 -2.56
N LYS A 105 10.73 36.95 -3.42
CA LYS A 105 10.78 35.90 -4.45
C LYS A 105 10.85 34.50 -3.81
N ALA A 106 11.74 34.30 -2.83
CA ALA A 106 11.87 33.05 -2.08
C ALA A 106 10.55 32.68 -1.39
N ARG A 107 9.91 33.61 -0.68
CA ARG A 107 8.62 33.36 -0.01
C ARG A 107 7.51 32.97 -1.00
N LYS A 108 7.49 33.57 -2.20
CA LYS A 108 6.52 33.19 -3.26
C LYS A 108 6.74 31.76 -3.74
N LEU A 109 8.00 31.37 -3.99
CA LEU A 109 8.35 30.01 -4.42
C LEU A 109 8.09 28.99 -3.30
N ARG A 110 8.47 29.30 -2.05
CA ARG A 110 8.19 28.43 -0.89
C ARG A 110 6.71 28.14 -0.71
N ARG A 111 5.83 29.14 -0.86
CA ARG A 111 4.37 28.91 -0.80
C ARG A 111 3.89 27.93 -1.88
N ALA A 112 4.51 27.94 -3.06
CA ALA A 112 4.20 26.97 -4.11
C ALA A 112 4.69 25.57 -3.71
N VAL A 113 5.87 25.45 -3.09
CA VAL A 113 6.37 24.19 -2.52
C VAL A 113 5.41 23.65 -1.46
N ASP A 114 5.04 24.46 -0.47
CA ASP A 114 4.18 24.07 0.65
C ASP A 114 2.79 23.60 0.15
N ALA A 115 2.30 24.15 -0.97
CA ALA A 115 1.03 23.75 -1.57
C ALA A 115 1.13 22.48 -2.45
N VAL A 116 2.24 22.29 -3.15
CA VAL A 116 2.42 21.17 -4.11
C VAL A 116 2.92 19.91 -3.40
N GLN A 117 3.73 20.04 -2.35
CA GLN A 117 4.31 18.90 -1.64
C GLN A 117 3.25 17.91 -1.13
N PRO A 118 2.15 18.34 -0.46
CA PRO A 118 1.10 17.41 -0.03
C PRO A 118 0.42 16.69 -1.20
N LEU A 119 0.23 17.38 -2.35
CA LEU A 119 -0.36 16.79 -3.55
C LEU A 119 0.57 15.75 -4.19
N LEU A 120 1.89 15.99 -4.14
CA LEU A 120 2.89 15.03 -4.57
C LEU A 120 2.90 13.80 -3.66
N ASP A 121 2.82 13.98 -2.35
CA ASP A 121 2.80 12.89 -1.39
C ASP A 121 1.53 12.03 -1.56
N GLU A 122 0.37 12.65 -1.79
CA GLU A 122 -0.86 11.93 -2.13
C GLU A 122 -0.75 11.17 -3.45
N ALA A 123 -0.17 11.78 -4.49
CA ALA A 123 0.05 11.13 -5.78
C ALA A 123 1.04 9.96 -5.69
N ARG A 124 2.09 10.09 -4.87
CA ARG A 124 3.05 9.01 -4.59
C ARG A 124 2.39 7.86 -3.82
N ALA A 125 1.56 8.17 -2.83
CA ALA A 125 0.76 7.17 -2.13
C ALA A 125 -0.24 6.48 -3.06
N GLU A 126 -0.80 7.20 -4.05
CA GLU A 126 -1.61 6.59 -5.11
C GLU A 126 -0.81 5.63 -6.00
N VAL A 127 0.40 6.01 -6.42
CA VAL A 127 1.28 5.12 -7.18
C VAL A 127 1.62 3.87 -6.38
N ALA A 128 2.10 4.02 -5.14
CA ALA A 128 2.48 2.90 -4.29
C ALA A 128 1.33 1.89 -4.11
N TYR A 129 0.13 2.38 -3.80
CA TYR A 129 -1.06 1.54 -3.68
C TYR A 129 -1.39 0.77 -4.97
N LEU A 130 -1.34 1.43 -6.12
CA LEU A 130 -1.64 0.76 -7.38
C LEU A 130 -0.54 -0.25 -7.77
N GLU A 131 0.71 -0.03 -7.35
CA GLU A 131 1.80 -1.00 -7.52
C GLU A 131 1.60 -2.22 -6.61
N ASP A 132 1.08 -2.06 -5.39
CA ASP A 132 0.65 -3.19 -4.53
C ASP A 132 -0.43 -4.03 -5.22
N VAL A 133 -1.45 -3.39 -5.80
CA VAL A 133 -2.50 -4.08 -6.56
C VAL A 133 -1.90 -4.82 -7.77
N GLU A 134 -0.96 -4.19 -8.49
CA GLU A 134 -0.26 -4.81 -9.63
C GLU A 134 0.50 -6.08 -9.22
N VAL A 135 1.22 -6.04 -8.09
CA VAL A 135 1.93 -7.22 -7.56
C VAL A 135 0.97 -8.34 -7.16
N GLY A 136 -0.13 -8.00 -6.47
CA GLY A 136 -1.18 -8.97 -6.13
C GLY A 136 -1.77 -9.64 -7.38
N LEU A 137 -2.09 -8.85 -8.41
CA LEU A 137 -2.57 -9.35 -9.69
C LEU A 137 -1.54 -10.23 -10.40
N ALA A 138 -0.26 -9.84 -10.42
CA ALA A 138 0.79 -10.66 -11.03
C ALA A 138 0.87 -12.06 -10.41
N GLY A 139 0.68 -12.15 -9.08
CA GLY A 139 0.61 -13.41 -8.34
C GLY A 139 -0.66 -14.25 -8.61
N LEU A 140 -1.65 -13.70 -9.31
CA LEU A 140 -2.92 -14.34 -9.68
C LEU A 140 -3.05 -14.54 -11.20
N LYS A 141 -1.98 -14.35 -11.99
CA LYS A 141 -2.04 -14.45 -13.46
C LYS A 141 -2.42 -15.87 -13.93
N ARG A 142 -1.81 -16.89 -13.33
CA ARG A 142 -2.11 -18.30 -13.63
C ARG A 142 -3.12 -18.82 -12.63
N TRP A 143 -4.21 -19.42 -13.12
CA TRP A 143 -5.14 -20.13 -12.27
C TRP A 143 -4.48 -21.40 -11.73
N THR A 144 -4.51 -21.59 -10.42
CA THR A 144 -3.88 -22.75 -9.76
C THR A 144 -4.80 -23.95 -9.62
N GLY A 145 -6.06 -23.85 -10.05
CA GLY A 145 -7.12 -24.82 -9.72
C GLY A 145 -7.85 -24.50 -8.41
N ASP A 146 -7.33 -23.56 -7.61
CA ASP A 146 -7.93 -23.17 -6.34
C ASP A 146 -9.06 -22.14 -6.56
N ALA A 147 -10.23 -22.42 -5.98
CA ALA A 147 -11.36 -21.49 -5.95
C ALA A 147 -11.00 -20.16 -5.25
N ALA A 148 -10.02 -20.16 -4.34
CA ALA A 148 -9.55 -18.96 -3.66
C ALA A 148 -8.92 -17.93 -4.61
N ASP A 149 -8.38 -18.36 -5.76
CA ASP A 149 -7.80 -17.43 -6.75
C ASP A 149 -8.90 -16.62 -7.46
N ALA A 150 -10.03 -17.27 -7.80
CA ALA A 150 -11.20 -16.60 -8.37
C ALA A 150 -11.83 -15.61 -7.37
N VAL A 151 -11.92 -16.01 -6.09
CA VAL A 151 -12.35 -15.11 -5.01
C VAL A 151 -11.40 -13.91 -4.91
N ALA A 152 -10.09 -14.15 -4.91
CA ALA A 152 -9.10 -13.08 -4.78
C ALA A 152 -9.16 -12.08 -5.95
N LEU A 153 -9.37 -12.53 -7.20
CA LEU A 153 -9.59 -11.63 -8.33
C LEU A 153 -10.87 -10.81 -8.19
N ARG A 154 -11.96 -11.43 -7.71
CA ARG A 154 -13.20 -10.70 -7.50
C ARG A 154 -13.07 -9.63 -6.41
N GLU A 155 -12.33 -9.93 -5.35
CA GLU A 155 -12.01 -8.95 -4.31
C GLU A 155 -11.21 -7.76 -4.86
N VAL A 156 -10.23 -8.02 -5.74
CA VAL A 156 -9.50 -6.95 -6.44
C VAL A 156 -10.43 -6.14 -7.34
N GLN A 157 -11.35 -6.77 -8.05
CA GLN A 157 -12.36 -6.06 -8.84
C GLN A 157 -13.22 -5.14 -7.97
N ASP A 158 -13.73 -5.65 -6.85
CA ASP A 158 -14.55 -4.86 -5.93
C ASP A 158 -13.74 -3.69 -5.33
N GLU A 159 -12.47 -3.91 -5.01
CA GLU A 159 -11.52 -2.88 -4.56
C GLU A 159 -11.32 -1.79 -5.62
N LEU A 160 -11.12 -2.15 -6.89
CA LEU A 160 -10.96 -1.19 -7.99
C LEU A 160 -12.26 -0.41 -8.28
N VAL A 161 -13.42 -1.06 -8.15
CA VAL A 161 -14.73 -0.39 -8.27
C VAL A 161 -14.93 0.59 -7.12
N ALA A 162 -14.64 0.18 -5.88
CA ALA A 162 -14.73 1.05 -4.71
C ALA A 162 -13.77 2.26 -4.80
N GLY A 163 -12.57 2.03 -5.32
CA GLY A 163 -11.57 3.05 -5.63
C GLY A 163 -11.90 3.93 -6.84
N LYS A 164 -13.02 3.68 -7.53
CA LYS A 164 -13.47 4.40 -8.74
C LYS A 164 -12.50 4.29 -9.94
N TYR A 165 -11.63 3.28 -9.95
CA TYR A 165 -10.76 2.96 -11.08
C TYR A 165 -11.50 2.19 -12.17
N MET A 166 -12.61 1.51 -11.81
CA MET A 166 -13.43 0.71 -12.72
C MET A 166 -14.92 0.99 -12.51
N LYS A 167 -15.73 0.89 -13.58
CA LYS A 167 -17.19 0.87 -13.45
C LYS A 167 -17.65 -0.52 -12.96
N PRO A 168 -18.71 -0.61 -12.14
CA PRO A 168 -19.23 -1.90 -11.70
C PRO A 168 -19.66 -2.75 -12.91
N PRO A 169 -19.40 -4.07 -12.90
CA PRO A 169 -19.89 -4.96 -13.96
C PRO A 169 -21.42 -4.91 -14.05
N PRO A 170 -22.03 -5.21 -15.23
CA PRO A 170 -23.46 -5.05 -15.47
C PRO A 170 -24.34 -5.71 -14.40
N ASP A 171 -23.98 -6.93 -14.00
CA ASP A 171 -24.71 -7.70 -12.97
C ASP A 171 -24.61 -7.07 -11.58
N ALA A 172 -23.44 -6.55 -11.21
CA ALA A 172 -23.25 -5.85 -9.95
C ALA A 172 -23.90 -4.46 -9.96
N ALA A 173 -23.94 -3.78 -11.11
CA ALA A 173 -24.62 -2.51 -11.27
C ALA A 173 -26.15 -2.68 -11.14
N LEU A 174 -26.71 -3.77 -11.68
CA LEU A 174 -28.11 -4.13 -11.49
C LEU A 174 -28.40 -4.48 -10.03
N ALA A 175 -27.54 -5.27 -9.38
CA ALA A 175 -27.64 -5.63 -7.96
C ALA A 175 -27.51 -4.42 -7.02
N GLN A 176 -26.62 -3.46 -7.31
CA GLN A 176 -26.50 -2.21 -6.56
C GLN A 176 -27.73 -1.32 -6.75
N LYS A 177 -28.30 -1.28 -7.96
CA LYS A 177 -29.52 -0.53 -8.26
C LYS A 177 -30.75 -1.14 -7.57
N THR A 178 -30.85 -2.46 -7.50
CA THR A 178 -31.91 -3.16 -6.75
C THR A 178 -31.72 -3.01 -5.24
N ALA A 179 -30.50 -3.15 -4.72
CA ALA A 179 -30.18 -2.94 -3.31
C ALA A 179 -30.43 -1.49 -2.85
N ALA A 180 -30.02 -0.49 -3.64
CA ALA A 180 -30.29 0.92 -3.37
C ALA A 180 -31.79 1.22 -3.42
N ARG A 181 -32.54 0.60 -4.34
CA ARG A 181 -34.00 0.70 -4.40
C ARG A 181 -34.68 0.03 -3.20
N ALA A 182 -34.15 -1.11 -2.73
CA ALA A 182 -34.63 -1.82 -1.54
C ALA A 182 -34.36 -1.02 -0.25
N LEU A 183 -33.17 -0.44 -0.09
CA LEU A 183 -32.84 0.45 1.04
C LEU A 183 -33.72 1.70 1.06
N LYS A 184 -33.98 2.31 -0.12
CA LYS A 184 -34.87 3.47 -0.24
C LYS A 184 -36.33 3.11 0.00
N ALA A 185 -36.75 1.88 -0.33
CA ALA A 185 -38.07 1.35 -0.01
C ALA A 185 -38.21 1.05 1.50
N ALA A 186 -37.18 0.46 2.12
CA ALA A 186 -37.13 0.19 3.56
C ALA A 186 -37.13 1.49 4.38
N ALA A 187 -36.39 2.52 3.95
CA ALA A 187 -36.42 3.84 4.58
C ALA A 187 -37.79 4.53 4.48
N ARG A 188 -38.50 4.36 3.35
CA ARG A 188 -39.89 4.85 3.17
C ARG A 188 -40.93 4.06 3.97
N ALA A 189 -40.68 2.77 4.22
CA ALA A 189 -41.52 1.94 5.07
C ALA A 189 -41.33 2.30 6.55
N ALA A 190 -40.08 2.55 6.98
CA ALA A 190 -39.76 3.01 8.33
C ALA A 190 -40.36 4.39 8.65
N SER A 191 -40.45 5.29 7.67
CA SER A 191 -41.12 6.61 7.85
C SER A 191 -42.65 6.53 7.87
N LYS A 192 -43.25 5.39 7.51
CA LYS A 192 -44.71 5.16 7.53
C LYS A 192 -45.18 4.26 8.69
N GLY A 193 -44.25 3.70 9.48
CA GLY A 193 -44.52 2.81 10.60
C GLY A 193 -44.54 3.52 11.95
N GLY A 194 -45.29 4.61 12.08
CA GLY A 194 -45.56 5.26 13.36
C GLY A 194 -46.93 4.85 13.90
N GLY A 195 -47.00 3.70 14.58
CA GLY A 195 -48.19 3.32 15.37
C GLY A 195 -48.53 1.83 15.33
N GLY A 196 -48.31 1.11 16.43
CA GLY A 196 -48.84 -0.25 16.61
C GLY A 196 -48.05 -1.09 17.61
N SER A 197 -48.68 -1.44 18.72
CA SER A 197 -48.09 -2.01 19.94
C SER A 197 -47.96 -3.55 19.93
N LYS A 198 -46.95 -4.05 20.69
CA LYS A 198 -46.96 -5.22 21.60
C LYS A 198 -47.09 -6.67 21.08
N LYS A 199 -46.05 -7.48 21.42
CA LYS A 199 -46.03 -8.64 22.36
C LYS A 199 -45.69 -10.05 21.79
N GLY A 200 -44.75 -10.73 22.49
CA GLY A 200 -44.55 -12.20 22.55
C GLY A 200 -43.62 -12.79 21.46
N THR A 201 -42.68 -13.71 21.69
CA THR A 201 -42.51 -14.74 22.74
C THR A 201 -41.08 -15.32 22.71
N ARG A 202 -40.64 -15.83 23.88
CA ARG A 202 -39.49 -16.73 24.18
C ARG A 202 -39.54 -18.00 23.28
N GLY A 203 -38.51 -18.80 22.97
CA GLY A 203 -37.16 -19.09 23.46
C GLY A 203 -36.87 -20.61 23.23
N ALA A 204 -35.62 -21.04 23.00
CA ALA A 204 -35.03 -22.39 23.21
C ALA A 204 -33.74 -22.53 22.34
N ALA A 205 -32.52 -22.59 22.91
CA ALA A 205 -31.80 -23.78 23.44
C ALA A 205 -31.50 -24.82 22.34
N ALA A 206 -30.29 -24.86 21.77
CA ALA A 206 -29.07 -25.50 22.30
C ALA A 206 -29.11 -27.04 22.27
N THR A 207 -28.39 -27.62 21.31
CA THR A 207 -27.88 -28.99 21.35
C THR A 207 -26.43 -28.96 20.89
N ALA A 208 -25.55 -29.32 21.82
CA ALA A 208 -24.12 -29.48 21.63
C ALA A 208 -23.79 -30.91 21.17
N THR A 209 -22.90 -31.02 20.19
CA THR A 209 -22.10 -32.22 19.92
C THR A 209 -20.68 -31.81 19.56
N ALA A 210 -19.73 -32.56 20.12
CA ALA A 210 -18.27 -32.38 20.24
C ALA A 210 -17.54 -32.12 18.89
N ALA A 211 -16.71 -31.09 18.77
CA ALA A 211 -15.29 -30.97 19.18
C ALA A 211 -14.27 -31.51 18.14
N VAL A 212 -13.95 -30.66 17.16
CA VAL A 212 -12.60 -30.52 16.58
C VAL A 212 -12.29 -29.03 16.64
N ALA A 213 -11.38 -28.63 17.53
CA ALA A 213 -11.02 -27.24 17.74
C ALA A 213 -10.17 -26.74 16.56
N VAL A 214 -10.84 -26.12 15.59
CA VAL A 214 -10.21 -25.27 14.57
C VAL A 214 -10.43 -23.83 15.03
N ASP A 215 -9.34 -23.18 15.41
CA ASP A 215 -9.30 -21.81 15.93
C ASP A 215 -9.88 -20.80 14.93
N GLY A 216 -10.83 -19.98 15.39
CA GLY A 216 -11.17 -18.65 14.84
C GLY A 216 -11.82 -18.58 13.45
N GLY A 217 -13.10 -18.92 13.35
CA GLY A 217 -13.91 -18.62 12.17
C GLY A 217 -14.22 -17.13 12.00
N GLN A 218 -13.54 -16.47 11.05
CA GLN A 218 -14.10 -15.84 9.84
C GLN A 218 -12.93 -15.44 8.90
N ASN A 219 -12.96 -15.91 7.65
CA ASN A 219 -12.12 -15.50 6.50
C ASN A 219 -10.59 -15.72 6.51
N VAL A 220 -10.06 -16.70 7.28
CA VAL A 220 -8.68 -17.21 7.08
C VAL A 220 -8.56 -18.12 5.84
N THR A 221 -9.69 -18.49 5.23
CA THR A 221 -9.79 -19.51 4.16
C THR A 221 -9.28 -19.05 2.80
N SER A 222 -9.13 -17.75 2.55
CA SER A 222 -8.73 -17.22 1.24
C SER A 222 -7.28 -16.78 1.13
N ALA A 223 -6.47 -16.86 2.19
CA ALA A 223 -5.03 -16.63 2.14
C ALA A 223 -4.28 -17.90 1.71
N ARG A 224 -3.10 -17.76 1.10
CA ARG A 224 -2.25 -18.92 0.78
C ARG A 224 -1.72 -19.50 2.09
N ARG A 225 -1.72 -20.83 2.22
CA ARG A 225 -1.27 -21.53 3.42
C ARG A 225 -0.05 -22.39 3.11
N TYR A 226 0.98 -22.24 3.93
CA TYR A 226 2.18 -23.05 3.91
C TYR A 226 2.47 -23.58 5.33
N ILE A 227 3.26 -24.65 5.41
CA ILE A 227 3.77 -25.19 6.67
C ILE A 227 5.28 -25.03 6.67
N SER A 228 5.83 -24.37 7.69
CA SER A 228 7.27 -24.22 7.85
C SER A 228 7.91 -25.55 8.28
N PRO A 229 9.24 -25.72 8.16
CA PRO A 229 9.93 -26.95 8.56
C PRO A 229 9.70 -27.36 10.03
N GLY A 230 9.53 -26.39 10.93
CA GLY A 230 9.16 -26.60 12.34
C GLY A 230 7.67 -26.87 12.59
N GLY A 231 6.85 -26.97 11.54
CA GLY A 231 5.42 -27.28 11.63
C GLY A 231 4.50 -26.09 11.86
N PHE A 232 5.02 -24.85 11.78
CA PHE A 232 4.21 -23.65 11.97
C PHE A 232 3.40 -23.32 10.72
N THR A 233 2.20 -22.78 10.92
CA THR A 233 1.38 -22.31 9.80
C THR A 233 1.86 -20.92 9.34
N VAL A 234 2.14 -20.79 8.05
CA VAL A 234 2.44 -19.51 7.40
C VAL A 234 1.28 -19.14 6.48
N LEU A 235 0.73 -17.93 6.66
CA LEU A 235 -0.33 -17.37 5.83
C LEU A 235 0.23 -16.24 4.97
N VAL A 236 -0.08 -16.23 3.68
CA VAL A 236 0.34 -15.16 2.75
C VAL A 236 -0.89 -14.61 2.03
N GLY A 237 -1.09 -13.30 2.09
CA GLY A 237 -2.21 -12.66 1.40
C GLY A 237 -2.10 -12.76 -0.12
N ARG A 238 -3.24 -12.85 -0.82
CA ARG A 238 -3.28 -12.84 -2.29
C ARG A 238 -3.48 -11.44 -2.88
N ASN A 239 -4.04 -10.52 -2.10
CA ASN A 239 -4.36 -9.14 -2.49
C ASN A 239 -4.36 -8.21 -1.26
N ASN A 240 -4.55 -6.92 -1.48
CA ASN A 240 -4.53 -5.89 -0.43
C ASN A 240 -5.63 -6.07 0.63
N LYS A 241 -6.84 -6.47 0.20
CA LYS A 241 -7.95 -6.74 1.13
C LYS A 241 -7.63 -7.90 2.08
N GLN A 242 -7.02 -8.96 1.58
CA GLN A 242 -6.56 -10.08 2.40
C GLN A 242 -5.37 -9.69 3.28
N ASN A 243 -4.43 -8.90 2.76
CA ASN A 243 -3.31 -8.36 3.53
C ASN A 243 -3.80 -7.57 4.76
N ASP A 244 -4.82 -6.73 4.58
CA ASP A 244 -5.49 -6.00 5.67
C ASP A 244 -6.07 -6.95 6.72
N VAL A 245 -6.87 -7.93 6.28
CA VAL A 245 -7.50 -8.92 7.17
C VAL A 245 -6.44 -9.70 7.93
N LEU A 246 -5.40 -10.17 7.23
CA LEU A 246 -4.27 -10.89 7.83
C LEU A 246 -3.59 -10.08 8.92
N SER A 247 -3.34 -8.80 8.66
CA SER A 247 -2.52 -7.95 9.53
C SER A 247 -3.29 -7.32 10.68
N THR A 248 -4.60 -7.18 10.56
CA THR A 248 -5.42 -6.43 11.53
C THR A 248 -6.46 -7.27 12.27
N GLN A 249 -6.92 -8.37 11.69
CA GLN A 249 -7.98 -9.21 12.27
C GLN A 249 -7.47 -10.60 12.63
N VAL A 250 -6.58 -11.16 11.81
CA VAL A 250 -6.09 -12.53 11.96
C VAL A 250 -4.85 -12.58 12.85
N ALA A 251 -3.91 -11.64 12.68
CA ALA A 251 -2.69 -11.57 13.48
C ALA A 251 -2.97 -11.44 14.97
N LYS A 252 -2.43 -12.37 15.76
CA LYS A 252 -2.36 -12.30 17.23
C LYS A 252 -1.10 -11.56 17.65
N ASP A 253 -1.05 -11.17 18.93
CA ASP A 253 0.05 -10.37 19.47
C ASP A 253 1.41 -11.07 19.37
N ASP A 254 1.44 -12.41 19.52
CA ASP A 254 2.66 -13.21 19.48
C ASP A 254 3.05 -13.68 18.08
N ASP A 255 2.16 -13.57 17.09
CA ASP A 255 2.46 -13.96 15.71
C ASP A 255 3.56 -13.07 15.11
N LEU A 256 4.36 -13.64 14.20
CA LEU A 256 5.38 -12.88 13.46
C LEU A 256 4.81 -12.43 12.11
N TRP A 257 4.93 -11.15 11.83
CA TRP A 257 4.49 -10.49 10.61
C TRP A 257 5.69 -10.10 9.76
N PHE A 258 5.57 -10.30 8.45
CA PHE A 258 6.64 -10.13 7.47
C PHE A 258 6.18 -9.30 6.27
N HIS A 259 7.06 -8.42 5.80
CA HIS A 259 6.87 -7.68 4.55
C HIS A 259 8.20 -7.17 4.00
N VAL A 260 8.32 -7.06 2.69
CA VAL A 260 9.52 -6.53 2.03
C VAL A 260 9.68 -5.03 2.33
N ARG A 261 10.89 -4.59 2.64
CA ARG A 261 11.14 -3.19 2.98
C ARG A 261 11.07 -2.30 1.72
N GLY A 262 10.22 -1.28 1.76
CA GLY A 262 10.17 -0.22 0.75
C GLY A 262 9.69 -0.66 -0.63
N MET A 263 9.16 -1.88 -0.77
CA MET A 263 8.62 -2.38 -2.03
C MET A 263 7.23 -2.98 -1.84
N PRO A 264 6.40 -2.93 -2.89
CA PRO A 264 5.10 -3.59 -2.90
C PRO A 264 5.18 -5.10 -2.69
N GLY A 265 4.30 -5.66 -1.85
CA GLY A 265 4.31 -7.09 -1.57
C GLY A 265 3.16 -7.62 -0.71
N SER A 266 3.11 -8.95 -0.59
CA SER A 266 2.11 -9.63 0.21
C SER A 266 2.48 -9.60 1.69
N HIS A 267 1.48 -9.44 2.55
CA HIS A 267 1.68 -9.56 3.99
C HIS A 267 1.74 -11.04 4.34
N THR A 268 2.79 -11.43 5.04
CA THR A 268 3.02 -12.82 5.45
C THR A 268 2.97 -12.91 6.97
N LEU A 269 2.27 -13.92 7.48
CA LEU A 269 2.05 -14.12 8.91
C LEU A 269 2.47 -15.54 9.30
N LEU A 270 3.46 -15.69 10.16
CA LEU A 270 3.82 -16.94 10.81
C LEU A 270 3.06 -17.04 12.12
N ARG A 271 2.23 -18.09 12.23
CA ARG A 271 1.34 -18.30 13.37
C ARG A 271 2.10 -18.92 14.54
N VAL A 272 2.13 -18.21 15.66
CA VAL A 272 2.78 -18.66 16.89
C VAL A 272 1.73 -18.83 17.97
N SER A 273 1.63 -20.05 18.52
CA SER A 273 0.71 -20.32 19.63
C SER A 273 1.35 -19.85 20.92
N ARG A 274 0.63 -19.04 21.71
CA ARG A 274 1.12 -18.56 23.00
C ARG A 274 1.40 -19.75 23.94
N GLY A 275 2.65 -19.86 24.40
CA GLY A 275 3.11 -20.98 25.23
C GLY A 275 3.38 -22.29 24.46
N GLY A 276 3.36 -22.24 23.12
CA GLY A 276 3.77 -23.34 22.25
C GLY A 276 5.28 -23.32 21.96
N LEU A 277 5.68 -24.08 20.93
CA LEU A 277 7.04 -24.05 20.41
C LEU A 277 7.38 -22.66 19.87
N GLU A 278 8.59 -22.18 20.15
CA GLU A 278 9.12 -20.95 19.57
C GLU A 278 9.64 -21.22 18.14
N PRO A 279 9.33 -20.38 17.15
CA PRO A 279 9.86 -20.53 15.81
C PRO A 279 11.38 -20.46 15.77
N THR A 280 12.00 -21.39 15.05
CA THR A 280 13.44 -21.37 14.82
C THR A 280 13.81 -20.34 13.74
N ASP A 281 15.10 -20.00 13.60
CA ASP A 281 15.56 -19.14 12.51
C ASP A 281 15.23 -19.72 11.12
N VAL A 282 15.14 -21.05 11.00
CA VAL A 282 14.73 -21.73 9.77
C VAL A 282 13.27 -21.41 9.43
N ASP A 283 12.37 -21.39 10.43
CA ASP A 283 10.96 -21.06 10.24
C ASP A 283 10.77 -19.58 9.88
N VAL A 284 11.53 -18.70 10.52
CA VAL A 284 11.52 -17.27 10.22
C VAL A 284 12.05 -17.02 8.81
N GLN A 285 13.13 -17.68 8.41
CA GLN A 285 13.68 -17.56 7.06
C GLN A 285 12.70 -18.08 6.00
N PHE A 286 12.02 -19.21 6.27
CA PHE A 286 11.00 -19.76 5.38
C PHE A 286 9.86 -18.76 5.12
N ALA A 287 9.37 -18.08 6.15
CA ALA A 287 8.34 -17.04 6.01
C ALA A 287 8.88 -15.79 5.28
N ALA A 288 10.13 -15.39 5.53
CA ALA A 288 10.77 -14.27 4.84
C ALA A 288 10.95 -14.54 3.34
N ASP A 289 11.33 -15.75 2.94
CA ASP A 289 11.48 -16.15 1.54
C ASP A 289 10.13 -16.13 0.80
N LEU A 290 9.05 -16.55 1.47
CA LEU A 290 7.69 -16.43 0.93
C LEU A 290 7.27 -14.96 0.76
N ALA A 291 7.50 -14.11 1.76
CA ALA A 291 7.22 -12.67 1.65
C ALA A 291 7.99 -12.03 0.49
N ALA A 292 9.25 -12.40 0.31
CA ALA A 292 10.08 -11.95 -0.80
C ALA A 292 9.56 -12.46 -2.17
N PHE A 293 9.16 -13.72 -2.26
CA PHE A 293 8.60 -14.31 -3.49
C PHE A 293 7.26 -13.69 -3.91
N PHE A 294 6.40 -13.36 -2.96
CA PHE A 294 5.11 -12.70 -3.24
C PHE A 294 5.20 -11.18 -3.17
N SER A 295 6.32 -10.62 -3.65
CA SER A 295 6.57 -9.18 -3.74
C SER A 295 7.06 -8.77 -5.13
N ARG A 296 7.25 -7.46 -5.32
CA ARG A 296 7.94 -6.92 -6.50
C ARG A 296 9.37 -7.45 -6.65
N ALA A 297 9.99 -7.89 -5.57
CA ALA A 297 11.36 -8.42 -5.56
C ALA A 297 11.45 -9.91 -5.94
N ARG A 298 10.40 -10.53 -6.48
CA ARG A 298 10.36 -11.96 -6.84
C ARG A 298 11.58 -12.44 -7.62
N ASP A 299 12.07 -11.64 -8.57
CA ASP A 299 13.18 -12.02 -9.45
C ASP A 299 14.56 -11.56 -8.90
N SER A 300 14.58 -10.99 -7.69
CA SER A 300 15.82 -10.58 -7.03
C SER A 300 16.48 -11.74 -6.31
N LEU A 301 17.81 -11.75 -6.25
CA LEU A 301 18.56 -12.77 -5.51
C LEU A 301 18.32 -12.69 -3.99
N LYS A 302 18.24 -11.46 -3.47
CA LYS A 302 18.11 -11.14 -2.05
C LYS A 302 17.33 -9.84 -1.89
N VAL A 303 16.53 -9.74 -0.82
CA VAL A 303 15.81 -8.53 -0.46
C VAL A 303 15.65 -8.41 1.06
N ASP A 304 15.63 -7.19 1.58
CA ASP A 304 15.36 -6.93 3.00
C ASP A 304 13.88 -7.16 3.34
N VAL A 305 13.64 -7.97 4.36
CA VAL A 305 12.31 -8.32 4.87
C VAL A 305 12.20 -7.89 6.33
N ILE A 306 11.24 -7.01 6.58
CA ILE A 306 10.88 -6.56 7.91
C ILE A 306 10.24 -7.73 8.67
N VAL A 307 10.72 -8.01 9.88
CA VAL A 307 10.04 -8.90 10.82
C VAL A 307 9.52 -8.08 12.00
N SER A 308 8.23 -8.19 12.29
CA SER A 308 7.58 -7.52 13.41
C SER A 308 6.62 -8.48 14.12
N ARG A 309 6.10 -8.08 15.28
CA ARG A 309 5.01 -8.81 15.97
C ARG A 309 3.67 -8.31 15.47
N GLY A 310 2.66 -9.17 15.41
CA GLY A 310 1.28 -8.77 15.10
C GLY A 310 0.78 -7.62 16.01
N ALA A 311 1.21 -7.60 17.27
CA ALA A 311 0.92 -6.51 18.23
C ALA A 311 1.41 -5.13 17.78
N TRP A 312 2.43 -5.06 16.93
CA TRP A 312 3.09 -3.81 16.52
C TRP A 312 2.67 -3.33 15.13
N VAL A 313 1.84 -4.10 14.45
CA VAL A 313 1.28 -3.77 13.13
C VAL A 313 -0.12 -3.19 13.31
N ARG A 314 -0.36 -2.01 12.75
CA ARG A 314 -1.64 -1.30 12.85
C ARG A 314 -1.98 -0.62 11.53
N LYS A 315 -3.25 -0.57 11.17
CA LYS A 315 -3.72 0.20 10.00
C LYS A 315 -4.01 1.65 10.41
N PRO A 316 -3.38 2.67 9.76
CA PRO A 316 -3.73 4.06 10.00
C PRO A 316 -5.19 4.34 9.60
N ARG A 317 -5.86 5.21 10.34
CA ARG A 317 -7.26 5.57 10.06
C ARG A 317 -7.35 6.27 8.70
N GLY A 318 -8.20 5.74 7.82
CA GLY A 318 -8.41 6.29 6.47
C GLY A 318 -7.36 5.88 5.44
N ALA A 319 -6.38 5.04 5.81
CA ALA A 319 -5.41 4.51 4.86
C ALA A 319 -6.08 3.55 3.84
N LYS A 320 -5.50 3.50 2.63
CA LYS A 320 -5.94 2.60 1.56
C LYS A 320 -5.80 1.12 1.99
N PRO A 321 -6.54 0.19 1.35
CA PRO A 321 -6.33 -1.24 1.58
C PRO A 321 -4.87 -1.65 1.39
N GLY A 322 -4.37 -2.56 2.23
CA GLY A 322 -2.99 -3.03 2.24
C GLY A 322 -2.01 -2.14 3.02
N ALA A 323 -2.34 -0.85 3.24
CA ALA A 323 -1.44 0.06 3.94
C ALA A 323 -1.42 -0.19 5.46
N VAL A 324 -0.27 -0.61 5.97
CA VAL A 324 -0.02 -0.83 7.41
C VAL A 324 1.15 0.00 7.92
N MET A 325 1.09 0.33 9.20
CA MET A 325 2.15 0.99 9.94
C MET A 325 2.75 0.00 10.93
N VAL A 326 4.07 -0.14 10.90
CA VAL A 326 4.83 -0.95 11.85
C VAL A 326 5.41 -0.01 12.91
N THR A 327 4.96 -0.17 14.15
CA THR A 327 5.39 0.69 15.28
C THR A 327 6.75 0.28 15.84
N LYS A 328 7.08 -1.01 15.76
CA LYS A 328 8.36 -1.57 16.18
C LYS A 328 8.74 -2.74 15.31
N GLU A 329 10.01 -2.86 14.98
CA GLU A 329 10.58 -3.99 14.26
C GLU A 329 11.30 -4.90 15.26
N LEU A 330 11.20 -6.22 15.07
CA LEU A 330 12.00 -7.19 15.83
C LEU A 330 13.42 -7.25 15.27
N ARG A 331 13.51 -7.53 13.96
CA ARG A 331 14.76 -7.64 13.21
C ARG A 331 14.48 -7.54 11.71
N ASN A 332 15.54 -7.26 10.95
CA ASN A 332 15.52 -7.42 9.49
C ASN A 332 16.07 -8.80 9.13
N VAL A 333 15.47 -9.46 8.15
CA VAL A 333 15.91 -10.76 7.61
C VAL A 333 16.07 -10.63 6.11
N VAL A 334 17.10 -11.25 5.55
CA VAL A 334 17.32 -11.25 4.10
C VAL A 334 16.48 -12.36 3.49
N GLY A 335 15.39 -12.00 2.81
CA GLY A 335 14.57 -12.92 2.04
C GLY A 335 15.24 -13.33 0.73
N ARG A 336 15.03 -14.57 0.32
CA ARG A 336 15.60 -15.19 -0.89
C ARG A 336 14.47 -15.83 -1.72
N PRO A 337 13.83 -15.06 -2.62
CA PRO A 337 12.66 -15.50 -3.38
C PRO A 337 12.79 -16.88 -4.05
N GLY A 338 13.94 -17.14 -4.67
CA GLY A 338 14.20 -18.39 -5.41
C GLY A 338 14.31 -19.65 -4.54
N TYR A 339 14.48 -19.51 -3.22
CA TYR A 339 14.51 -20.63 -2.27
C TYR A 339 13.16 -20.86 -1.58
N SER A 340 12.15 -20.06 -1.91
CA SER A 340 10.82 -20.20 -1.31
C SER A 340 10.12 -21.49 -1.77
N ALA A 341 9.30 -22.07 -0.89
CA ALA A 341 8.46 -23.23 -1.25
C ALA A 341 7.53 -22.96 -2.45
N ALA A 342 7.12 -21.70 -2.62
CA ALA A 342 6.34 -21.26 -3.76
C ALA A 342 7.14 -21.31 -5.07
N ALA A 343 8.42 -20.92 -5.06
CA ALA A 343 9.30 -21.06 -6.23
C ALA A 343 9.50 -22.52 -6.62
N SER A 344 9.70 -23.42 -5.65
CA SER A 344 9.82 -24.86 -5.91
C SER A 344 8.57 -25.47 -6.53
N THR A 345 7.39 -24.99 -6.12
CA THR A 345 6.10 -25.47 -6.67
C THR A 345 5.91 -25.02 -8.11
N VAL A 346 6.32 -23.80 -8.45
CA VAL A 346 6.27 -23.30 -9.83
C VAL A 346 7.22 -24.07 -10.73
N ALA A 347 8.47 -24.28 -10.30
CA ALA A 347 9.47 -25.02 -11.08
C ALA A 347 9.07 -26.48 -11.36
N GLY A 348 8.41 -27.15 -10.40
CA GLY A 348 7.90 -28.51 -10.58
C GLY A 348 6.68 -28.63 -11.50
N SER A 349 6.06 -27.51 -11.90
CA SER A 349 4.91 -27.49 -12.83
C SER A 349 5.31 -27.19 -14.28
N GLU A 350 6.59 -26.91 -14.52
CA GLU A 350 7.16 -26.55 -15.84
C GLU A 350 8.04 -27.65 -16.47
N GLY A 351 8.27 -28.76 -15.75
CA GLY A 351 9.00 -29.94 -16.24
C GLY A 351 8.08 -31.13 -16.48
#